data_AF-A0AAU9S5W0-F1
#
_entry.id   AF-A0AAU9S5W0-F1
#
_cell.length_a   1.000
_cell.length_b   1.000
_cell.length_c   1.000
_cell.angle_alpha   90.00
_cell.angle_beta   90.00
_cell.angle_gamma   90.00
#
_symmetry.space_group_name_H-M   'P 1'
#
loop_
_entity.id
_entity.type
_entity.pdbx_description
1 polymer ?
#
loop_
_entity_poly.entity_id
_entity_poly.type
_entity_poly.pdbx_seq_one_letter_code
_entity_poly.pdbx_strand_id
1 'polypeptide(L)'
;MAKISLLLLVVALVASLHAYEARRVGKFDEALEKDLHKAEAIVEKDLKAKKMSIQGLSSEVKTLSKSEEMLKQLGNDVKTLKKFSRIAHLKKAPAKNKKPVSIIQSILKDFGLNGGRN
;
A
#
# COMPACT_ATOMS: atom_id res chain seq x y z
N MET A 1 -56.98 67.57 8.76
CA MET A 1 -55.90 67.39 7.75
C MET A 1 -54.65 66.75 8.35
N ALA A 2 -53.93 67.40 9.28
CA ALA A 2 -52.66 66.89 9.82
C ALA A 2 -52.74 65.51 10.50
N LYS A 3 -53.81 65.21 11.25
CA LYS A 3 -53.98 63.92 11.95
C LYS A 3 -54.12 62.72 11.01
N ILE A 4 -54.82 62.89 9.89
CA ILE A 4 -55.01 61.85 8.87
C ILE A 4 -53.71 61.63 8.11
N SER A 5 -53.00 62.71 7.78
CA SER A 5 -51.67 62.65 7.14
C SER A 5 -50.64 61.96 8.03
N LEU A 6 -50.64 62.23 9.34
CA LEU A 6 -49.76 61.55 10.30
C LEU A 6 -50.07 60.05 10.39
N LEU A 7 -51.35 59.68 10.41
CA LEU A 7 -51.78 58.27 10.43
C LEU A 7 -51.32 57.52 9.17
N LEU A 8 -51.49 58.14 7.99
CA LEU A 8 -51.01 57.57 6.73
C LEU A 8 -49.48 57.44 6.69
N LEU A 9 -48.76 58.42 7.25
CA LEU A 9 -47.30 58.37 7.36
C LEU A 9 -46.83 57.19 8.24
N VAL A 10 -47.48 56.98 9.39
CA VAL A 10 -47.16 55.86 10.29
C VAL A 10 -47.42 54.52 9.61
N VAL A 11 -48.55 54.37 8.92
CA VAL A 11 -48.87 53.14 8.18
C VAL A 11 -47.84 52.89 7.07
N ALA A 12 -47.44 53.92 6.33
CA ALA A 12 -46.41 53.81 5.30
C ALA A 12 -45.04 53.39 5.86
N LEU A 13 -44.65 53.92 7.02
CA LEU A 13 -43.41 53.53 7.70
C LEU A 13 -43.44 52.07 8.16
N VAL A 14 -44.54 51.61 8.76
CA VAL A 14 -44.70 50.21 9.19
C VAL A 14 -44.68 49.25 7.99
N ALA A 15 -45.37 49.59 6.90
CA ALA A 15 -45.36 48.79 5.68
C ALA A 15 -43.95 48.73 5.05
N SER A 16 -43.23 49.85 5.06
CA SER A 16 -41.85 49.93 4.54
C SER A 16 -40.88 49.10 5.39
N LEU A 17 -41.07 49.07 6.71
CA LEU A 17 -40.25 48.27 7.62
C LEU A 17 -40.44 46.77 7.37
N HIS A 18 -41.69 46.29 7.26
CA HIS A 18 -41.97 44.90 6.94
C HIS A 18 -41.42 44.49 5.55
N ALA A 19 -41.57 45.35 4.54
CA ALA A 19 -41.03 45.08 3.21
C ALA A 19 -39.48 45.00 3.21
N TYR A 20 -38.83 45.86 4.00
CA TYR A 20 -37.38 45.83 4.18
C TYR A 20 -36.92 44.56 4.89
N GLU A 21 -37.58 44.15 5.97
CA GLU A 21 -37.26 42.93 6.71
C GLU A 21 -37.46 41.67 5.86
N ALA A 22 -38.59 41.55 5.17
CA ALA A 22 -38.86 40.42 4.28
C ALA A 22 -37.80 40.30 3.16
N ARG A 23 -37.43 41.43 2.55
CA ARG A 23 -36.37 41.46 1.53
C ARG A 23 -34.99 41.13 2.11
N ARG A 24 -34.72 41.55 3.35
CA ARG A 24 -33.47 41.26 4.05
C ARG A 24 -33.37 39.76 4.35
N VAL A 25 -34.43 39.17 4.90
CA VAL A 25 -34.50 37.73 5.20
C VAL A 25 -34.35 36.90 3.92
N GLY A 26 -35.07 37.24 2.85
CA GLY A 26 -34.96 36.50 1.57
C GLY A 26 -33.55 36.54 0.97
N LYS A 27 -32.83 37.68 1.08
CA LYS A 27 -31.43 37.78 0.63
C LYS A 27 -30.47 36.95 1.49
N PHE A 28 -30.71 36.85 2.79
CA PHE A 28 -29.92 35.99 3.66
C PHE A 28 -30.14 34.51 3.33
N ASP A 29 -31.39 34.12 3.09
CA ASP A 29 -31.75 32.75 2.74
C ASP A 29 -31.12 32.32 1.40
N GLU A 30 -31.20 33.18 0.38
CA GLU A 30 -30.57 32.95 -0.92
C GLU A 30 -29.03 32.84 -0.84
N ALA A 31 -28.40 33.67 0.02
CA ALA A 31 -26.96 33.60 0.24
C ALA A 31 -26.56 32.30 0.94
N LEU A 32 -27.34 31.89 1.94
CA LEU A 32 -27.12 30.65 2.70
C LEU A 32 -27.31 29.42 1.79
N GLU A 33 -28.35 29.39 0.96
CA GLU A 33 -28.60 28.33 -0.01
C GLU A 33 -27.43 28.19 -1.01
N LYS A 34 -26.93 29.31 -1.53
CA LYS A 34 -25.76 29.31 -2.43
C LYS A 34 -24.49 28.79 -1.75
N ASP A 35 -24.24 29.19 -0.51
CA ASP A 35 -23.07 28.73 0.21
C ASP A 35 -23.19 27.26 0.64
N LEU A 36 -24.40 26.79 0.93
CA LEU A 36 -24.68 25.38 1.21
C LEU A 36 -24.46 24.50 -0.03
N HIS A 37 -24.93 24.93 -1.21
CA HIS A 37 -24.64 24.22 -2.46
C HIS A 37 -23.15 24.21 -2.82
N LYS A 38 -22.41 25.30 -2.57
CA LYS A 38 -20.95 25.30 -2.76
C LYS A 38 -20.27 24.32 -1.80
N ALA A 39 -20.67 24.32 -0.53
CA ALA A 39 -20.14 23.40 0.47
C ALA A 39 -20.42 21.94 0.08
N GLU A 40 -21.66 21.64 -0.36
CA GLU A 40 -22.05 20.33 -0.87
C GLU A 40 -21.18 19.89 -2.05
N ALA A 41 -20.98 20.77 -3.05
CA ALA A 41 -20.15 20.46 -4.21
C ALA A 41 -18.66 20.24 -3.86
N ILE A 42 -18.13 20.96 -2.86
CA ILE A 42 -16.78 20.75 -2.35
C ILE A 42 -16.68 19.38 -1.66
N VAL A 43 -17.64 19.08 -0.78
CA VAL A 43 -17.69 17.81 -0.06
C VAL A 43 -17.81 16.64 -1.03
N GLU A 44 -18.66 16.72 -2.05
CA GLU A 44 -18.84 15.66 -3.04
C GLU A 44 -17.53 15.38 -3.82
N LYS A 45 -16.84 16.44 -4.26
CA LYS A 45 -15.54 16.32 -4.95
C LYS A 45 -14.50 15.66 -4.06
N ASP A 46 -14.39 16.10 -2.81
CA ASP A 46 -13.46 15.52 -1.84
C ASP A 46 -13.76 14.04 -1.57
N LEU A 47 -15.04 13.68 -1.45
CA LEU A 47 -15.48 12.31 -1.22
C LEU A 47 -15.11 11.41 -2.40
N LYS A 48 -15.29 11.90 -3.63
CA LYS A 48 -14.89 11.19 -4.85
C LYS A 48 -13.37 11.02 -4.93
N ALA A 49 -12.59 12.07 -4.65
CA ALA A 49 -11.14 12.02 -4.64
C ALA A 49 -10.60 11.04 -3.58
N LYS A 50 -11.15 11.07 -2.37
CA LYS A 50 -10.80 10.13 -1.30
C LYS A 50 -11.16 8.69 -1.68
N LYS A 51 -12.32 8.46 -2.30
CA LYS A 51 -12.72 7.12 -2.77
C LYS A 51 -11.72 6.55 -3.79
N MET A 52 -11.31 7.35 -4.77
CA MET A 52 -10.29 6.93 -5.75
C MET A 52 -8.95 6.66 -5.08
N SER A 53 -8.55 7.49 -4.13
CA SER A 53 -7.31 7.32 -3.36
C SER A 53 -7.31 6.00 -2.57
N ILE A 54 -8.41 5.69 -1.89
CA ILE A 54 -8.58 4.43 -1.14
C ILE A 54 -8.51 3.22 -2.07
N GLN A 55 -9.12 3.29 -3.25
CA GLN A 55 -9.04 2.21 -4.24
C GLN A 55 -7.60 2.00 -4.73
N GLY A 56 -6.87 3.09 -5.01
CA GLY A 56 -5.45 3.04 -5.33
C GLY A 56 -4.65 2.35 -4.23
N LEU A 57 -4.78 2.83 -2.99
CA LEU A 57 -4.11 2.25 -1.82
C LEU A 57 -4.43 0.76 -1.63
N SER A 58 -5.69 0.37 -1.82
CA SER A 58 -6.11 -1.04 -1.73
C SER A 58 -5.39 -1.92 -2.76
N SER A 59 -5.20 -1.41 -3.98
CA SER A 59 -4.48 -2.12 -5.04
C SER A 59 -2.98 -2.25 -4.75
N GLU A 60 -2.37 -1.22 -4.17
CA GLU A 60 -0.98 -1.21 -3.75
C GLU A 60 -0.75 -2.20 -2.60
N VAL A 61 -1.61 -2.19 -1.59
CA VAL A 61 -1.54 -3.14 -0.46
C VAL A 61 -1.66 -4.58 -0.94
N LYS A 62 -2.53 -4.88 -1.90
CA LYS A 62 -2.63 -6.23 -2.49
C LYS A 62 -1.33 -6.63 -3.19
N THR A 63 -0.71 -5.71 -3.93
CA THR A 63 0.57 -5.95 -4.62
C THR A 63 1.70 -6.18 -3.61
N LEU A 64 1.77 -5.35 -2.57
CA LEU A 64 2.75 -5.48 -1.49
C LEU A 64 2.59 -6.80 -0.74
N SER A 65 1.35 -7.19 -0.42
CA SER A 65 1.07 -8.48 0.23
C SER A 65 1.54 -9.68 -0.60
N LYS A 66 1.33 -9.67 -1.93
CA LYS A 66 1.90 -10.69 -2.83
C LYS A 66 3.43 -10.68 -2.81
N SER A 67 4.05 -9.50 -2.83
CA SER A 67 5.50 -9.39 -2.78
C SER A 67 6.09 -9.91 -1.47
N GLU A 68 5.41 -9.70 -0.33
CA GLU A 68 5.79 -10.25 0.97
C GLU A 68 5.76 -11.78 0.97
N GLU A 69 4.73 -12.37 0.37
CA GLU A 69 4.60 -13.83 0.24
C GLU A 69 5.73 -14.41 -0.64
N MET A 70 6.03 -13.77 -1.77
CA MET A 70 7.16 -14.16 -2.63
C MET A 70 8.51 -14.04 -1.91
N LEU A 71 8.72 -12.99 -1.11
CA LEU A 71 9.93 -12.83 -0.30
C LEU A 71 10.06 -13.92 0.77
N LYS A 72 8.95 -14.33 1.39
CA LYS A 72 8.94 -15.47 2.34
C LYS A 72 9.34 -16.77 1.65
N GLN A 73 8.79 -17.03 0.45
CA GLN A 73 9.17 -18.20 -0.35
C GLN A 73 10.65 -18.17 -0.72
N LEU A 74 11.15 -17.05 -1.25
CA LEU A 74 12.57 -16.91 -1.60
C LEU A 74 13.48 -17.10 -0.38
N GLY A 75 13.10 -16.56 0.79
CA GLY A 75 13.84 -16.77 2.03
C GLY A 75 13.91 -18.25 2.46
N ASN A 76 12.83 -19.01 2.24
CA ASN A 76 12.79 -20.44 2.50
C ASN A 76 13.66 -21.23 1.51
N ASP A 77 13.63 -20.86 0.24
CA ASP A 77 14.43 -21.48 -0.81
C ASP A 77 15.93 -21.26 -0.58
N VAL A 78 16.34 -20.04 -0.21
CA VAL A 78 17.72 -19.73 0.16
C VAL A 78 18.17 -20.54 1.38
N LYS A 79 17.33 -20.69 2.41
CA LYS A 79 17.63 -21.54 3.57
C LYS A 79 17.84 -23.00 3.16
N THR A 80 17.01 -23.50 2.26
CA THR A 80 17.09 -24.86 1.74
C THR A 80 18.36 -25.06 0.91
N LEU A 81 18.68 -24.13 0.01
CA LEU A 81 19.90 -24.12 -0.79
C LEU A 81 21.15 -24.10 0.09
N LYS A 82 21.16 -23.30 1.17
CA LYS A 82 22.28 -23.25 2.13
C LYS A 82 22.47 -24.58 2.86
N LYS A 83 21.39 -25.29 3.20
CA LYS A 83 21.45 -26.65 3.77
C LYS A 83 22.01 -27.65 2.75
N PHE A 84 21.53 -27.62 1.51
CA PHE A 84 22.04 -28.46 0.41
C PHE A 84 23.51 -28.21 0.13
N SER A 85 23.95 -26.95 0.06
CA SER A 85 25.36 -26.59 -0.10
C SER A 85 26.23 -27.19 1.01
N ARG A 86 25.82 -27.08 2.28
CA ARG A 86 26.56 -27.70 3.39
C ARG A 86 26.65 -29.22 3.27
N ILE A 87 25.57 -29.89 2.88
CA ILE A 87 25.55 -31.35 2.68
C ILE A 87 26.44 -31.74 1.49
N ALA A 88 26.41 -30.98 0.41
CA ALA A 88 27.28 -31.18 -0.74
C ALA A 88 28.76 -31.02 -0.35
N HIS A 89 29.11 -30.01 0.44
CA HIS A 89 30.47 -29.83 0.97
C HIS A 89 30.90 -30.95 1.92
N LEU A 90 29.99 -31.50 2.74
CA LEU A 90 30.26 -32.66 3.59
C LEU A 90 30.50 -33.94 2.78
N LYS A 91 29.73 -34.18 1.71
CA LYS A 91 29.96 -35.31 0.79
C LYS A 91 31.20 -35.13 -0.08
N LYS A 92 31.64 -33.89 -0.32
CA LYS A 92 32.82 -33.56 -1.14
C LYS A 92 34.10 -33.47 -0.32
N ALA A 93 34.07 -33.65 1.00
CA ALA A 93 35.28 -33.88 1.78
C ALA A 93 35.82 -35.26 1.36
N PRO A 94 36.88 -35.33 0.54
CA PRO A 94 37.50 -36.62 0.29
C PRO A 94 38.05 -37.06 1.63
N ALA A 95 37.95 -38.36 1.92
CA ALA A 95 38.80 -38.98 2.91
C ALA A 95 40.27 -38.73 2.52
N LYS A 96 40.80 -37.56 2.91
CA LYS A 96 42.23 -37.29 2.97
C LYS A 96 42.74 -38.33 3.94
N ASN A 97 43.39 -39.36 3.42
CA ASN A 97 44.35 -40.28 4.06
C ASN A 97 44.46 -41.63 3.36
N LYS A 98 43.96 -41.80 2.12
CA LYS A 98 44.40 -42.91 1.27
C LYS A 98 45.02 -42.34 0.01
N LYS A 99 46.37 -42.37 -0.04
CA LYS A 99 47.13 -42.14 -1.27
C LYS A 99 46.51 -43.03 -2.36
N PRO A 100 46.25 -42.51 -3.57
CA PRO A 100 45.77 -43.36 -4.66
C PRO A 100 46.85 -44.40 -4.91
N VAL A 101 46.63 -45.62 -4.45
CA VAL A 101 47.47 -46.75 -4.85
C VAL A 101 47.25 -46.87 -6.34
N SER A 102 48.33 -46.70 -7.11
CA SER A 102 48.29 -46.85 -8.56
C SER A 102 47.58 -48.16 -8.88
N ILE A 103 46.63 -48.14 -9.82
CA ILE A 103 45.91 -49.34 -10.28
C ILE A 103 46.92 -50.44 -10.65
N ILE A 104 48.08 -50.04 -11.18
CA ILE A 104 49.20 -50.92 -11.50
C ILE A 104 49.76 -51.60 -10.24
N GLN A 105 49.90 -50.88 -9.13
CA GLN A 105 50.34 -51.47 -7.85
C GLN A 105 49.32 -52.42 -7.24
N SER A 106 48.01 -52.20 -7.41
CA SER A 106 47.01 -53.16 -6.92
C SER A 106 47.04 -54.44 -7.76
N ILE A 107 47.09 -54.29 -9.08
CA ILE A 107 47.19 -55.42 -10.02
C ILE A 107 48.46 -56.24 -9.74
N LEU A 108 49.63 -55.60 -9.62
CA LEU A 108 50.89 -56.29 -9.33
C LEU A 108 50.87 -57.03 -7.99
N LYS A 109 50.12 -56.52 -7.00
CA LYS A 109 49.95 -57.17 -5.70
C LYS A 109 49.04 -58.40 -5.79
N ASP A 110 47.95 -58.32 -6.54
CA ASP A 110 46.98 -59.40 -6.70
C ASP A 110 47.58 -60.60 -7.48
N PHE A 111 48.51 -60.33 -8.40
CA PHE A 111 49.24 -61.38 -9.11
C PHE A 111 50.47 -61.91 -8.36
N GLY A 112 50.75 -61.44 -7.14
CA GLY A 112 51.93 -61.85 -6.36
C GLY A 112 53.26 -61.41 -6.98
N LEU A 113 53.22 -60.50 -7.96
CA LEU A 113 54.37 -60.00 -8.73
C LEU A 113 55.11 -58.86 -8.04
N ASN A 114 54.72 -58.48 -6.82
CA ASN A 114 55.37 -57.45 -6.03
C ASN A 114 56.71 -57.91 -5.40
N GLY A 115 57.37 -58.89 -6.02
CA GLY A 115 58.66 -59.45 -5.64
C GLY A 115 59.78 -58.99 -6.57
N GLY A 116 60.53 -57.98 -6.14
CA GLY A 116 61.75 -57.50 -6.80
C GLY A 116 62.64 -56.74 -5.83
N ARG A 117 63.64 -57.45 -5.29
CA ARG A 117 64.65 -57.09 -4.28
C ARG A 117 65.43 -55.79 -4.57
N ASN A 118 65.42 -54.84 -3.65
CA ASN A 118 66.47 -54.54 -2.65
C ASN A 118 65.99 -53.44 -1.69
#